data_AF-A0A453SQ96-F1
#
_entry.id   AF-A0A453SQ96-F1
#
_cell.length_a   1.000
_cell.length_b   1.000
_cell.length_c   1.000
_cell.angle_alpha   90.00
_cell.angle_beta   90.00
_cell.angle_gamma   90.00
#
_symmetry.space_group_name_H-M   'P 1'
#
loop_
_entity.id
_entity.type
_entity.pdbx_description
1 polymer ?
#
loop_
_entity_poly.entity_id
_entity_poly.type
_entity_poly.pdbx_seq_one_letter_code
_entity_poly.pdbx_strand_id
1 'polypeptide(L)'
;MIMHLTREGLMTYKQFIQVLEDDVSPAEAESRYQEYKTEYITTQKRAYFDLHKNEDWLKDKYHPTNLLSVIERRNERCKVVAKDFFLDLQNGTLDLGPGIIASAANKSENGNDGNSEDDADGDKRRKQSRGSSKETDPLSAAPKAHPVSSEPRRIQTDIERTLGLVRRLDTEKGIQGNVLSSGDHEKSDVDKSHMGSMGPIVIVRGLTTVKGLEGVELLDTLLTYLWRIHGVDYYGMSETNEAKGLRHVRTDNKTPSTTNINAADWEKKLDTYWQERLTGQDPMVILTAKDKIDAAAAEVLEPHVRKIRDEKYGWKYGCGAKGCTKLFHAPEFVYKHLRLKHPEIVLEVTSNLREDIYSQNYMRYVPAIFYFNL
;
A
#
# COMPACT_ATOMS: atom_id res chain seq x y z
N MET A 1 41.58 7.36 7.71
CA MET A 1 42.05 6.83 6.43
C MET A 1 40.81 6.67 5.55
N ILE A 2 40.54 7.65 4.70
CA ILE A 2 39.38 7.65 3.81
C ILE A 2 39.74 6.69 2.68
N MET A 3 39.28 5.44 2.75
CA MET A 3 39.49 4.49 1.65
C MET A 3 38.61 4.91 0.48
N HIS A 4 39.25 4.99 -0.67
CA HIS A 4 38.68 5.30 -1.96
C HIS A 4 37.43 4.44 -2.24
N LEU A 5 36.32 5.10 -2.57
CA LEU A 5 35.11 4.50 -3.14
C LEU A 5 35.41 4.01 -4.57
N THR A 6 36.15 2.92 -4.70
CA THR A 6 36.09 2.05 -5.88
C THR A 6 34.89 1.12 -5.72
N ARG A 7 34.06 1.01 -6.78
CA ARG A 7 32.93 0.08 -6.92
C ARG A 7 33.41 -1.37 -6.80
N GLU A 8 33.68 -1.83 -5.60
CA GLU A 8 33.81 -3.26 -5.29
C GLU A 8 32.51 -3.69 -4.65
N GLY A 9 31.75 -4.52 -5.35
CA GLY A 9 30.53 -5.13 -4.83
C GLY A 9 30.80 -5.94 -3.57
N LEU A 10 29.74 -6.35 -2.86
CA LEU A 10 29.87 -7.12 -1.62
C LEU A 10 30.79 -8.34 -1.83
N MET A 11 31.86 -8.43 -1.04
CA MET A 11 32.77 -9.59 -1.11
C MET A 11 32.01 -10.88 -0.84
N THR A 12 32.29 -11.91 -1.62
CA THR A 12 31.81 -13.26 -1.33
C THR A 12 32.50 -13.81 -0.09
N TYR A 13 31.90 -14.82 0.56
CA TYR A 13 32.48 -15.45 1.75
C TYR A 13 33.91 -15.97 1.50
N LYS A 14 34.16 -16.52 0.30
CA LYS A 14 35.48 -17.00 -0.10
C LYS A 14 36.51 -15.86 -0.18
N GLN A 15 36.15 -14.72 -0.77
CA GLN A 15 37.03 -13.55 -0.85
C GLN A 15 37.29 -12.96 0.54
N PHE A 16 36.26 -12.92 1.39
CA PHE A 16 36.38 -12.40 2.75
C PHE A 16 37.30 -13.25 3.63
N ILE A 17 37.23 -14.59 3.55
CA ILE A 17 38.12 -15.46 4.33
C ILE A 17 39.58 -15.29 3.92
N GLN A 18 39.87 -15.04 2.64
CA GLN A 18 41.25 -14.89 2.15
C GLN A 18 42.00 -13.68 2.75
N VAL A 19 41.28 -12.72 3.35
CA VAL A 19 41.87 -11.53 3.99
C VAL A 19 41.89 -11.62 5.52
N LEU A 20 41.38 -12.71 6.10
CA LEU A 20 41.44 -12.95 7.54
C LEU A 20 42.80 -13.54 7.95
N GLU A 21 43.11 -13.46 9.24
CA GLU A 21 44.30 -14.06 9.84
C GLU A 21 44.21 -15.60 9.84
N ASP A 22 45.36 -16.28 9.77
CA ASP A 22 45.43 -17.75 9.62
C ASP A 22 44.90 -18.53 10.85
N ASP A 23 44.81 -17.89 12.02
CA ASP A 23 44.38 -18.51 13.29
C ASP A 23 42.88 -18.33 13.59
N VAL A 24 42.12 -17.73 12.68
CA VAL A 24 40.69 -17.49 12.86
C VAL A 24 39.89 -18.80 12.75
N SER A 25 39.04 -19.04 13.75
CA SER A 25 38.17 -20.23 13.76
C SER A 25 37.02 -20.13 12.74
N PRO A 26 36.45 -21.25 12.25
CA PRO A 26 35.33 -21.21 11.31
C PRO A 26 34.11 -20.42 11.80
N ALA A 27 33.76 -20.54 13.09
CA ALA A 27 32.62 -19.83 13.68
C ALA A 27 32.87 -18.32 13.75
N GLU A 28 34.10 -17.91 14.04
CA GLU A 28 34.50 -16.52 14.11
C GLU A 28 34.58 -15.88 12.71
N ALA A 29 35.08 -16.62 11.72
CA ALA A 29 35.05 -16.19 10.31
C ALA A 29 33.61 -15.97 9.82
N GLU A 30 32.69 -16.86 10.16
CA GLU A 30 31.27 -16.70 9.83
C GLU A 30 30.66 -15.47 10.52
N SER A 31 30.91 -15.28 11.83
CA SER A 31 30.44 -14.10 12.57
C SER A 31 30.95 -12.80 11.95
N ARG A 32 32.26 -12.70 11.70
CA ARG A 32 32.88 -11.52 11.08
C ARG A 32 32.34 -11.26 9.68
N TYR A 33 32.03 -12.30 8.91
CA TYR A 33 31.44 -12.12 7.59
C TYR A 33 30.01 -11.59 7.66
N GLN A 34 29.20 -12.03 8.63
CA GLN A 34 27.85 -11.45 8.81
C GLN A 34 27.91 -10.00 9.28
N GLU A 35 28.86 -9.65 10.15
CA GLU A 35 29.13 -8.27 10.53
C GLU A 35 29.55 -7.42 9.33
N TYR A 36 30.53 -7.90 8.54
CA TYR A 36 30.96 -7.26 7.30
C TYR A 36 29.80 -7.01 6.34
N LYS A 37 28.95 -8.02 6.09
CA LYS A 37 27.78 -7.87 5.23
C LYS A 37 26.84 -6.78 5.75
N THR A 38 26.56 -6.79 7.05
CA THR A 38 25.63 -5.84 7.66
C THR A 38 26.17 -4.41 7.58
N GLU A 39 27.45 -4.20 7.87
CA GLU A 39 28.11 -2.90 7.78
C GLU A 39 28.23 -2.41 6.33
N TYR A 40 28.60 -3.31 5.40
CA TYR A 40 28.67 -3.00 3.97
C TYR A 40 27.30 -2.53 3.45
N ILE A 41 26.23 -3.28 3.72
CA ILE A 41 24.87 -2.91 3.30
C ILE A 41 24.48 -1.57 3.91
N THR A 42 24.77 -1.33 5.19
CA THR A 42 24.43 -0.08 5.88
C THR A 42 25.19 1.10 5.27
N THR A 43 26.47 0.92 4.97
CA THR A 43 27.31 1.92 4.32
C THR A 43 26.82 2.24 2.91
N GLN A 44 26.52 1.22 2.10
CA GLN A 44 26.01 1.40 0.74
C GLN A 44 24.63 2.07 0.72
N LYS A 45 23.73 1.70 1.64
CA LYS A 45 22.43 2.40 1.82
C LYS A 45 22.65 3.87 2.12
N ARG A 46 23.54 4.20 3.07
CA ARG A 46 23.82 5.59 3.45
C ARG A 46 24.41 6.38 2.28
N ALA A 47 25.40 5.82 1.57
CA ALA A 47 26.01 6.45 0.42
C ALA A 47 24.99 6.72 -0.70
N TYR A 48 24.11 5.75 -0.99
CA TYR A 48 23.04 5.94 -1.97
C TYR A 48 22.02 7.00 -1.51
N PHE A 49 21.62 6.97 -0.24
CA PHE A 49 20.75 8.00 0.31
C PHE A 49 21.36 9.39 0.15
N ASP A 50 22.62 9.57 0.54
CA ASP A 50 23.28 10.88 0.45
C ASP A 50 23.39 11.39 -0.99
N LEU A 51 23.56 10.50 -1.97
CA LEU A 51 23.57 10.84 -3.39
C LEU A 51 22.20 11.30 -3.91
N HIS A 52 21.11 10.67 -3.45
CA HIS A 52 19.78 10.85 -4.02
C HIS A 52 18.76 11.56 -3.11
N LYS A 53 19.12 11.92 -1.86
CA LYS A 53 18.20 12.52 -0.88
C LYS A 53 17.53 13.81 -1.32
N ASN A 54 18.12 14.49 -2.31
CA ASN A 54 17.57 15.74 -2.83
C ASN A 54 16.56 15.53 -3.96
N GLU A 55 16.49 14.32 -4.54
CA GLU A 55 15.62 14.00 -5.67
C GLU A 55 14.17 13.76 -5.22
N ASP A 56 13.20 14.31 -5.97
CA ASP A 56 11.79 14.32 -5.59
C ASP A 56 11.20 12.91 -5.46
N TRP A 57 11.58 11.97 -6.33
CA TRP A 57 11.08 10.60 -6.28
C TRP A 57 11.44 9.89 -4.96
N LEU A 58 12.57 10.23 -4.35
CA LEU A 58 13.00 9.63 -3.09
C LEU A 58 12.32 10.31 -1.91
N LYS A 59 12.15 11.64 -1.98
CA LYS A 59 11.38 12.40 -0.99
C LYS A 59 9.92 11.99 -0.96
N ASP A 60 9.29 11.82 -2.12
CA ASP A 60 7.89 11.39 -2.24
C ASP A 60 7.63 9.98 -1.66
N LYS A 61 8.68 9.18 -1.47
CA LYS A 61 8.60 7.86 -0.85
C LYS A 61 8.86 7.85 0.66
N TYR A 62 9.70 8.74 1.18
CA TYR A 62 10.18 8.63 2.58
C TYR A 62 10.24 9.95 3.36
N HIS A 63 10.22 11.10 2.70
CA HIS A 63 10.32 12.39 3.37
C HIS A 63 8.94 12.78 3.95
N PRO A 64 8.84 13.08 5.26
CA PRO A 64 7.55 13.22 5.95
C PRO A 64 6.71 14.39 5.42
N THR A 65 7.34 15.46 4.92
CA THR A 65 6.61 16.61 4.34
C THR A 65 6.01 16.26 2.98
N ASN A 66 6.77 15.57 2.11
CA ASN A 66 6.32 15.21 0.77
C ASN A 66 5.19 14.19 0.83
N LEU A 67 5.34 13.19 1.71
CA LEU A 67 4.35 12.14 1.92
C LEU A 67 2.94 12.66 2.18
N LEU A 68 2.78 13.81 2.86
CA LEU A 68 1.46 14.41 3.07
C LEU A 68 0.72 14.66 1.75
N SER A 69 1.40 15.27 0.77
CA SER A 69 0.83 15.53 -0.55
C SER A 69 0.61 14.25 -1.37
N VAL A 70 1.48 13.26 -1.22
CA VAL A 70 1.35 11.96 -1.91
C VAL A 70 0.15 11.18 -1.36
N ILE A 71 -0.05 11.18 -0.03
CA ILE A 71 -1.20 10.56 0.63
C ILE A 71 -2.49 11.24 0.20
N GLU A 72 -2.53 12.58 0.16
CA GLU A 72 -3.71 13.32 -0.31
C GLU A 72 -4.07 12.95 -1.74
N ARG A 73 -3.10 12.98 -2.66
CA ARG A 73 -3.29 12.60 -4.07
C ARG A 73 -3.76 11.14 -4.21
N ARG A 74 -3.16 10.22 -3.44
CA ARG A 74 -3.56 8.81 -3.41
C ARG A 74 -5.01 8.68 -2.95
N ASN A 75 -5.38 9.33 -1.85
CA ASN A 75 -6.72 9.26 -1.28
C ASN A 75 -7.77 9.79 -2.27
N GLU A 76 -7.49 10.89 -2.94
CA GLU A 76 -8.40 11.44 -3.93
C GLU A 76 -8.55 10.53 -5.15
N ARG A 77 -7.45 9.97 -5.65
CA ARG A 77 -7.48 8.93 -6.70
C ARG A 77 -8.36 7.75 -6.27
N CYS A 78 -8.18 7.24 -5.05
CA CYS A 78 -8.96 6.12 -4.54
C CYS A 78 -10.46 6.44 -4.49
N LYS A 79 -10.86 7.66 -4.10
CA LYS A 79 -12.27 8.08 -4.12
C LYS A 79 -12.86 8.11 -5.52
N VAL A 80 -12.10 8.61 -6.50
CA VAL A 80 -12.54 8.64 -7.92
C VAL A 80 -12.72 7.21 -8.44
N VAL A 81 -11.69 6.37 -8.30
CA VAL A 81 -11.73 4.98 -8.78
C VAL A 81 -12.83 4.17 -8.06
N ALA A 82 -13.09 4.43 -6.78
CA ALA A 82 -14.18 3.77 -6.06
C ALA A 82 -15.56 4.16 -6.61
N LYS A 83 -15.77 5.43 -6.98
CA LYS A 83 -17.03 5.87 -7.62
C LYS A 83 -17.28 5.13 -8.93
N ASP A 84 -16.25 5.05 -9.78
CA ASP A 84 -16.33 4.34 -11.06
C ASP A 84 -16.60 2.84 -10.85
N PHE A 85 -15.91 2.23 -9.88
CA PHE A 85 -16.12 0.83 -9.50
C PHE A 85 -17.57 0.56 -9.07
N PHE A 86 -18.17 1.41 -8.24
CA PHE A 86 -19.54 1.21 -7.80
C PHE A 86 -20.56 1.42 -8.92
N LEU A 87 -20.28 2.34 -9.85
CA LEU A 87 -21.12 2.52 -11.03
C LEU A 87 -21.13 1.26 -11.90
N ASP A 88 -19.95 0.69 -12.18
CA ASP A 88 -19.84 -0.57 -12.92
C ASP A 88 -20.50 -1.73 -12.19
N LEU A 89 -20.38 -1.78 -10.86
CA LEU A 89 -21.04 -2.81 -10.04
C LEU A 89 -22.57 -2.69 -10.10
N GLN A 90 -23.11 -1.47 -10.01
CA GLN A 90 -24.56 -1.21 -10.10
C GLN A 90 -25.12 -1.48 -11.51
N ASN A 91 -24.31 -1.26 -12.55
CA ASN A 91 -24.68 -1.54 -13.94
C ASN A 91 -24.48 -3.01 -14.32
N GLY A 92 -23.81 -3.81 -13.49
CA GLY A 92 -23.47 -5.20 -13.78
C GLY A 92 -22.39 -5.36 -14.86
N THR A 93 -21.60 -4.32 -15.11
CA THR A 93 -20.50 -4.28 -16.09
C THR A 93 -19.13 -4.48 -15.44
N LEU A 94 -19.08 -4.67 -14.12
CA LEU A 94 -17.83 -4.83 -13.38
C LEU A 94 -17.06 -6.10 -13.82
N ASP A 95 -15.86 -5.89 -14.35
CA ASP A 95 -14.87 -6.94 -14.58
C ASP A 95 -14.20 -7.37 -13.26
N LEU A 96 -14.23 -8.66 -12.94
CA LEU A 96 -13.60 -9.25 -11.73
C LEU A 96 -12.18 -9.78 -11.98
N GLY A 97 -11.60 -9.51 -13.16
CA GLY A 97 -10.25 -9.95 -13.53
C GLY A 97 -9.13 -9.50 -12.56
N PRO A 98 -7.99 -10.21 -12.54
CA PRO A 98 -6.88 -9.97 -11.60
C PRO A 98 -6.12 -8.65 -11.83
N GLY A 99 -6.35 -7.98 -12.95
CA GLY A 99 -5.67 -6.74 -13.34
C GLY A 99 -6.10 -5.51 -12.53
N ILE A 100 -5.16 -4.57 -12.40
CA ILE A 100 -5.41 -3.27 -11.76
C ILE A 100 -6.34 -2.37 -12.61
N ILE A 101 -6.30 -2.54 -13.93
CA ILE A 101 -7.23 -1.92 -14.88
C ILE A 101 -8.20 -3.01 -15.34
N ALA A 102 -9.48 -2.66 -15.48
CA ALA A 102 -10.46 -3.56 -16.09
C ALA A 102 -10.01 -3.94 -17.50
N SER A 103 -10.07 -5.23 -17.84
CA SER A 103 -9.82 -5.65 -19.22
C SER A 103 -10.89 -4.97 -20.08
N ALA A 104 -10.49 -4.25 -21.14
CA ALA A 104 -11.44 -3.59 -22.02
C ALA A 104 -12.42 -4.66 -22.54
N ALA A 105 -13.64 -4.68 -22.01
CA ALA A 105 -14.69 -5.53 -22.52
C ALA A 105 -14.88 -5.13 -23.98
N ASN A 106 -14.72 -6.09 -24.90
CA ASN A 106 -14.85 -5.90 -26.34
C ASN A 106 -16.06 -5.01 -26.65
N LYS A 107 -15.81 -3.73 -26.94
CA LYS A 107 -16.76 -2.92 -27.71
C LYS A 107 -16.73 -3.49 -29.11
N SER A 108 -17.59 -4.48 -29.36
CA SER A 108 -18.03 -4.79 -30.71
C SER A 108 -18.89 -3.60 -31.19
N GLU A 109 -18.24 -2.50 -31.58
CA GLU A 109 -18.86 -1.55 -32.48
C GLU A 109 -18.84 -2.17 -33.87
N ASN A 110 -19.94 -2.86 -34.14
CA ASN A 110 -20.32 -3.35 -35.45
C ASN A 110 -20.63 -2.12 -36.33
N GLY A 111 -19.60 -1.48 -36.86
CA GLY A 111 -19.69 -0.46 -37.91
C GLY A 111 -19.47 -1.11 -39.27
N ASN A 112 -20.55 -1.68 -39.82
CA ASN A 112 -20.61 -2.12 -41.20
C ASN A 112 -20.62 -0.87 -42.11
N ASP A 113 -19.53 -0.64 -42.83
CA ASP A 113 -19.56 0.10 -44.10
C ASP A 113 -18.67 -0.65 -45.10
N GLY A 114 -19.33 -1.35 -46.01
CA GLY A 114 -18.69 -1.92 -47.19
C GLY A 114 -18.56 -0.86 -48.27
N ASN A 115 -17.45 -0.88 -49.01
CA ASN A 115 -17.48 -0.63 -50.43
C ASN A 115 -16.30 -1.31 -51.15
N SER A 116 -16.67 -2.13 -52.13
CA SER A 116 -15.97 -2.74 -53.28
C SER A 116 -14.99 -1.80 -54.03
N GLU A 117 -14.06 -2.20 -54.92
CA GLU A 117 -13.77 -3.41 -55.72
C GLU A 117 -12.35 -3.26 -56.38
N ASP A 118 -11.90 -4.33 -57.08
CA ASP A 118 -10.84 -4.41 -58.14
C ASP A 118 -9.33 -4.40 -57.77
N ASP A 119 -8.43 -5.24 -58.28
CA ASP A 119 -8.51 -6.48 -59.09
C ASP A 119 -7.11 -7.16 -59.20
N ALA A 120 -7.11 -8.46 -59.55
CA ALA A 120 -6.09 -9.26 -60.26
C ALA A 120 -4.75 -9.75 -59.61
N ASP A 121 -4.74 -11.07 -59.36
CA ASP A 121 -3.86 -12.14 -59.91
C ASP A 121 -2.48 -12.51 -59.27
N GLY A 122 -2.22 -13.82 -59.18
CA GLY A 122 -0.87 -14.38 -59.10
C GLY A 122 -0.49 -15.33 -57.94
N ASP A 123 -0.81 -16.61 -58.13
CA ASP A 123 0.03 -17.78 -57.78
C ASP A 123 -0.15 -18.53 -56.42
N LYS A 124 -0.39 -19.83 -56.58
CA LYS A 124 -0.62 -20.85 -55.55
C LYS A 124 0.72 -21.44 -55.11
N ARG A 125 1.07 -21.34 -53.82
CA ARG A 125 1.93 -22.36 -53.16
C ARG A 125 1.82 -22.35 -51.62
N ARG A 126 1.09 -23.36 -51.13
CA ARG A 126 1.47 -24.24 -50.01
C ARG A 126 1.63 -23.63 -48.60
N LYS A 127 0.49 -23.51 -47.90
CA LYS A 127 0.22 -23.98 -46.53
C LYS A 127 1.43 -24.13 -45.58
N GLN A 128 1.71 -23.09 -44.78
CA GLN A 128 2.22 -23.22 -43.41
C GLN A 128 1.57 -22.15 -42.53
N SER A 129 0.55 -22.59 -41.78
CA SER A 129 0.01 -21.88 -40.63
C SER A 129 0.96 -22.09 -39.46
N ARG A 130 1.52 -21.01 -38.89
CA ARG A 130 1.93 -20.94 -37.48
C ARG A 130 2.36 -19.53 -37.09
N GLY A 131 1.47 -18.85 -36.38
CA GLY A 131 1.72 -17.57 -35.75
C GLY A 131 0.47 -17.01 -35.07
N SER A 132 -0.34 -17.86 -34.43
CA SER A 132 -1.41 -17.39 -33.56
C SER A 132 -0.75 -16.90 -32.28
N SER A 133 -0.68 -15.59 -32.12
CA SER A 133 -0.47 -14.93 -30.84
C SER A 133 -1.58 -15.43 -29.90
N LYS A 134 -1.27 -16.43 -29.08
CA LYS A 134 -2.10 -16.81 -27.95
C LYS A 134 -2.21 -15.59 -27.05
N GLU A 135 -3.34 -14.89 -27.12
CA GLU A 135 -3.84 -14.08 -26.01
C GLU A 135 -3.79 -14.98 -24.78
N THR A 136 -2.81 -14.71 -23.92
CA THR A 136 -2.66 -15.43 -22.67
C THR A 136 -3.73 -14.86 -21.75
N ASP A 137 -4.76 -15.66 -21.47
CA ASP A 137 -5.81 -15.31 -20.52
C ASP A 137 -5.18 -14.72 -19.24
N PRO A 138 -5.50 -13.48 -18.84
CA PRO A 138 -4.92 -12.84 -17.66
C PRO A 138 -5.04 -13.68 -16.38
N LEU A 139 -6.05 -14.55 -16.27
CA LEU A 139 -6.22 -15.49 -15.15
C LEU A 139 -5.14 -16.58 -15.11
N SER A 140 -4.60 -16.97 -16.27
CA SER A 140 -3.53 -17.97 -16.38
C SER A 140 -2.15 -17.39 -16.03
N ALA A 141 -1.95 -16.09 -16.29
CA ALA A 141 -0.70 -15.39 -16.01
C ALA A 141 -0.60 -14.87 -14.57
N ALA A 142 -1.73 -14.78 -13.86
CA ALA A 142 -1.76 -14.28 -12.48
C ALA A 142 -1.06 -15.25 -11.50
N PRO A 143 -0.29 -14.74 -10.53
CA PRO A 143 0.27 -15.54 -9.45
C PRO A 143 -0.82 -16.31 -8.70
N LYS A 144 -0.52 -17.53 -8.26
CA LYS A 144 -1.48 -18.40 -7.58
C LYS A 144 -1.28 -18.38 -6.07
N ALA A 145 -2.37 -18.23 -5.33
CA ALA A 145 -2.41 -18.38 -3.88
C ALA A 145 -2.26 -19.86 -3.47
N HIS A 146 -2.09 -20.11 -2.17
CA HIS A 146 -2.07 -21.47 -1.66
C HIS A 146 -3.43 -22.18 -1.92
N PRO A 147 -3.48 -23.48 -2.27
CA PRO A 147 -4.72 -24.16 -2.64
C PRO A 147 -5.84 -24.13 -1.59
N VAL A 148 -5.47 -24.07 -0.30
CA VAL A 148 -6.42 -23.89 0.82
C VAL A 148 -7.32 -22.65 0.67
N SER A 149 -6.88 -21.64 -0.10
CA SER A 149 -7.69 -20.43 -0.39
C SER A 149 -9.00 -20.74 -1.12
N SER A 150 -9.08 -21.84 -1.86
CA SER A 150 -10.28 -22.28 -2.57
C SER A 150 -11.23 -23.13 -1.71
N GLU A 151 -10.88 -23.45 -0.47
CA GLU A 151 -11.74 -24.23 0.41
C GLU A 151 -12.94 -23.40 0.92
N PRO A 152 -14.17 -23.94 0.93
CA PRO A 152 -15.36 -23.20 1.39
C PRO A 152 -15.22 -22.59 2.78
N ARG A 153 -14.55 -23.31 3.70
CA ARG A 153 -14.26 -22.82 5.06
C ARG A 153 -13.38 -21.57 5.04
N ARG A 154 -12.39 -21.55 4.14
CA ARG A 154 -11.45 -20.43 4.01
C ARG A 154 -12.12 -19.23 3.35
N ILE A 155 -12.95 -19.46 2.33
CA ILE A 155 -13.72 -18.42 1.63
C ILE A 155 -14.59 -17.63 2.63
N GLN A 156 -15.30 -18.32 3.53
CA GLN A 156 -16.11 -17.66 4.56
C GLN A 156 -15.28 -16.74 5.47
N THR A 157 -14.11 -17.23 5.92
CA THR A 157 -13.19 -16.45 6.76
C THR A 157 -12.61 -15.25 6.00
N ASP A 158 -12.27 -15.44 4.72
CA ASP A 158 -11.72 -14.39 3.87
C ASP A 158 -12.76 -13.30 3.55
N ILE A 159 -14.05 -13.63 3.40
CA ILE A 159 -15.11 -12.63 3.24
C ILE A 159 -15.15 -11.70 4.45
N GLU A 160 -15.18 -12.25 5.67
CA GLU A 160 -15.23 -11.45 6.89
C GLU A 160 -13.99 -10.54 7.02
N ARG A 161 -12.81 -11.10 6.71
CA ARG A 161 -11.55 -10.37 6.76
C ARG A 161 -11.48 -9.24 5.73
N THR A 162 -11.83 -9.55 4.48
CA THR A 162 -11.80 -8.58 3.38
C THR A 162 -12.82 -7.47 3.60
N LEU A 163 -14.03 -7.77 4.10
CA LEU A 163 -14.97 -6.74 4.55
C LEU A 163 -14.39 -5.83 5.65
N GLY A 164 -13.68 -6.41 6.62
CA GLY A 164 -12.95 -5.65 7.63
C GLY A 164 -11.91 -4.70 7.02
N LEU A 165 -11.13 -5.20 6.06
CA LEU A 165 -10.12 -4.41 5.36
C LEU A 165 -10.75 -3.28 4.55
N VAL A 166 -11.81 -3.57 3.80
CA VAL A 166 -12.55 -2.55 3.02
C VAL A 166 -13.00 -1.40 3.93
N ARG A 167 -13.68 -1.71 5.05
CA ARG A 167 -14.11 -0.67 6.01
C ARG A 167 -12.94 0.15 6.54
N ARG A 168 -11.84 -0.52 6.90
CA ARG A 168 -10.64 0.16 7.43
C ARG A 168 -10.02 1.09 6.40
N LEU A 169 -9.77 0.59 5.19
CA LEU A 169 -9.07 1.32 4.13
C LEU A 169 -9.93 2.45 3.56
N ASP A 170 -11.25 2.27 3.48
CA ASP A 170 -12.17 3.34 3.12
C ASP A 170 -12.14 4.47 4.14
N THR A 171 -12.15 4.13 5.44
CA THR A 171 -12.07 5.11 6.53
C THR A 171 -10.76 5.90 6.45
N GLU A 172 -9.63 5.22 6.26
CA GLU A 172 -8.31 5.86 6.13
C GLU A 172 -8.20 6.78 4.90
N LYS A 173 -8.90 6.45 3.81
CA LYS A 173 -8.86 7.20 2.55
C LYS A 173 -10.04 8.15 2.35
N GLY A 174 -10.97 8.19 3.31
CA GLY A 174 -12.16 9.05 3.28
C GLY A 174 -13.15 8.69 2.16
N ILE A 175 -13.26 7.40 1.83
CA ILE A 175 -14.28 6.88 0.90
C ILE A 175 -15.58 6.69 1.67
N GLN A 176 -16.69 7.22 1.14
CA GLN A 176 -18.00 7.19 1.77
C GLN A 176 -19.02 6.52 0.82
N GLY A 177 -20.10 5.98 1.39
CA GLY A 177 -21.19 5.39 0.62
C GLY A 177 -20.84 4.05 -0.06
N ASN A 178 -19.86 3.31 0.47
CA ASN A 178 -19.49 2.00 -0.08
C ASN A 178 -20.58 0.96 0.22
N VAL A 179 -21.29 0.55 -0.84
CA VAL A 179 -22.37 -0.47 -0.80
C VAL A 179 -21.86 -1.84 -0.29
N LEU A 180 -20.59 -2.17 -0.51
CA LEU A 180 -19.96 -3.40 0.00
C LEU A 180 -19.75 -3.37 1.52
N SER A 181 -19.73 -2.17 2.12
CA SER A 181 -19.53 -1.95 3.56
C SER A 181 -20.80 -1.56 4.30
N SER A 182 -21.86 -1.17 3.59
CA SER A 182 -23.17 -0.79 4.14
C SER A 182 -23.93 -2.00 4.68
N GLY A 183 -23.40 -2.60 5.74
CA GLY A 183 -24.19 -3.32 6.70
C GLY A 183 -24.48 -2.37 7.85
N ASP A 184 -25.63 -1.71 7.84
CA ASP A 184 -26.32 -1.33 9.08
C ASP A 184 -26.72 -2.63 9.80
N HIS A 185 -25.71 -3.34 10.29
CA HIS A 185 -25.80 -4.02 11.57
C HIS A 185 -25.05 -3.12 12.54
N GLU A 186 -25.61 -1.91 12.76
CA GLU A 186 -25.61 -1.40 14.11
C GLU A 186 -26.07 -2.54 15.02
N LYS A 187 -25.38 -2.70 16.14
CA LYS A 187 -25.62 -3.72 17.14
C LYS A 187 -27.05 -3.60 17.67
N SER A 188 -28.03 -4.17 16.98
CA SER A 188 -29.24 -4.61 17.63
C SER A 188 -28.86 -5.90 18.36
N ASP A 189 -28.72 -5.80 19.69
CA ASP A 189 -28.72 -6.92 20.63
C ASP A 189 -30.04 -7.70 20.49
N VAL A 190 -30.19 -8.46 19.40
CA VAL A 190 -31.30 -9.37 19.17
C VAL A 190 -30.71 -10.72 18.82
N ASP A 191 -30.67 -11.57 19.84
CA ASP A 191 -30.50 -13.02 19.82
C ASP A 191 -29.64 -13.64 18.70
N LYS A 192 -28.34 -13.80 19.01
CA LYS A 192 -27.35 -14.60 18.26
C LYS A 192 -27.63 -16.11 18.19
N SER A 193 -28.81 -16.57 18.60
CA SER A 193 -29.08 -18.01 18.75
C SER A 193 -29.81 -18.64 17.54
N HIS A 194 -30.27 -17.88 16.54
CA HIS A 194 -31.09 -18.43 15.43
C HIS A 194 -30.71 -18.02 13.99
N MET A 195 -29.63 -17.27 13.75
CA MET A 195 -29.15 -16.94 12.38
C MET A 195 -27.87 -17.68 11.96
N GLY A 196 -27.45 -18.70 12.71
CA GLY A 196 -26.20 -19.42 12.47
C GLY A 196 -26.27 -20.39 11.29
N SER A 197 -26.11 -19.91 10.05
CA SER A 197 -25.61 -20.72 8.92
C SER A 197 -25.33 -19.94 7.63
N MET A 198 -25.94 -18.76 7.44
CA MET A 198 -25.79 -18.02 6.18
C MET A 198 -24.67 -17.00 6.28
N GLY A 199 -23.68 -17.09 5.38
CA GLY A 199 -22.57 -16.14 5.30
C GLY A 199 -23.04 -14.73 4.91
N PRO A 200 -22.16 -13.71 4.97
CA PRO A 200 -22.50 -12.33 4.61
C PRO A 200 -23.07 -12.25 3.19
N ILE A 201 -24.20 -11.54 3.05
CA ILE A 201 -24.83 -11.22 1.77
C ILE A 201 -24.81 -9.71 1.60
N VAL A 202 -24.33 -9.23 0.45
CA VAL A 202 -24.35 -7.80 0.10
C VAL A 202 -25.37 -7.59 -1.01
N ILE A 203 -26.36 -6.73 -0.76
CA ILE A 203 -27.41 -6.42 -1.74
C ILE A 203 -26.99 -5.19 -2.55
N VAL A 204 -26.69 -5.40 -3.83
CA VAL A 204 -26.44 -4.34 -4.80
C VAL A 204 -27.75 -3.98 -5.49
N ARG A 205 -28.16 -2.72 -5.36
CA ARG A 205 -29.33 -2.16 -6.06
C ARG A 205 -28.84 -1.36 -7.26
N GLY A 206 -28.99 -1.93 -8.45
CA GLY A 206 -28.79 -1.23 -9.71
C GLY A 206 -30.01 -0.40 -10.11
N LEU A 207 -29.92 0.28 -11.26
CA LEU A 207 -31.02 1.09 -11.79
C LEU A 207 -32.26 0.26 -12.13
N THR A 208 -32.06 -0.99 -12.59
CA THR A 208 -33.14 -1.87 -13.07
C THR A 208 -33.18 -3.24 -12.40
N THR A 209 -32.16 -3.59 -11.62
CA THR A 209 -32.00 -4.93 -11.02
C THR A 209 -31.51 -4.85 -9.58
N VAL A 210 -31.86 -5.87 -8.78
CA VAL A 210 -31.31 -6.07 -7.44
C VAL A 210 -30.57 -7.39 -7.44
N LYS A 211 -29.29 -7.38 -7.03
CA LYS A 211 -28.43 -8.57 -7.00
C LYS A 211 -27.90 -8.77 -5.58
N GLY A 212 -28.09 -9.96 -5.02
CA GLY A 212 -27.41 -10.39 -3.81
C GLY A 212 -26.06 -11.01 -4.17
N LEU A 213 -24.97 -10.46 -3.64
CA LEU A 213 -23.63 -11.04 -3.74
C LEU A 213 -23.37 -11.88 -2.50
N GLU A 214 -22.99 -13.14 -2.69
CA GLU A 214 -22.62 -14.06 -1.62
C GLU A 214 -21.49 -15.00 -2.05
N GLY A 215 -20.86 -15.68 -1.08
CA GLY A 215 -19.84 -16.69 -1.33
C GLY A 215 -18.68 -16.20 -2.20
N VAL A 216 -18.32 -17.00 -3.21
CA VAL A 216 -17.19 -16.73 -4.12
C VAL A 216 -17.35 -15.39 -4.83
N GLU A 217 -18.56 -15.06 -5.28
CA GLU A 217 -18.81 -13.83 -6.05
C GLU A 217 -18.62 -12.58 -5.19
N LEU A 218 -19.11 -12.61 -3.95
CA LEU A 218 -18.86 -11.54 -2.98
C LEU A 218 -17.35 -11.40 -2.70
N LEU A 219 -16.67 -12.51 -2.44
CA LEU A 219 -15.24 -12.49 -2.17
C LEU A 219 -14.46 -11.91 -3.35
N ASP A 220 -14.76 -12.31 -4.59
CA ASP A 220 -14.06 -11.80 -5.78
C ASP A 220 -14.33 -10.32 -6.03
N THR A 221 -15.54 -9.85 -5.73
CA THR A 221 -15.87 -8.42 -5.77
C THR A 221 -15.03 -7.65 -4.75
N LEU A 222 -14.92 -8.15 -3.51
CA LEU A 222 -14.12 -7.53 -2.44
C LEU A 222 -12.63 -7.53 -2.76
N LEU A 223 -12.09 -8.64 -3.27
CA LEU A 223 -10.68 -8.76 -3.66
C LEU A 223 -10.35 -7.82 -4.82
N THR A 224 -11.25 -7.69 -5.80
CA THR A 224 -11.09 -6.77 -6.92
C THR A 224 -11.13 -5.32 -6.43
N TYR A 225 -12.05 -4.99 -5.52
CA TYR A 225 -12.13 -3.67 -4.90
C TYR A 225 -10.84 -3.31 -4.14
N LEU A 226 -10.39 -4.20 -3.26
CA LEU A 226 -9.14 -4.04 -2.50
C LEU A 226 -7.93 -3.81 -3.41
N TRP A 227 -7.83 -4.57 -4.50
CA TRP A 227 -6.73 -4.42 -5.45
C TRP A 227 -6.81 -3.11 -6.22
N ARG A 228 -7.93 -2.83 -6.90
CA ARG A 228 -8.05 -1.69 -7.82
C ARG A 228 -8.08 -0.34 -7.12
N ILE A 229 -8.76 -0.25 -5.98
CA ILE A 229 -8.90 1.01 -5.24
C ILE A 229 -7.70 1.18 -4.29
N HIS A 230 -7.35 0.15 -3.52
CA HIS A 230 -6.40 0.29 -2.42
C HIS A 230 -5.00 -0.26 -2.69
N GLY A 231 -4.78 -0.94 -3.83
CA GLY A 231 -3.49 -1.58 -4.12
C GLY A 231 -3.16 -2.74 -3.19
N VAL A 232 -4.19 -3.39 -2.64
CA VAL A 232 -4.07 -4.52 -1.71
C VAL A 232 -4.19 -5.83 -2.48
N ASP A 233 -3.08 -6.57 -2.52
CA ASP A 233 -3.06 -7.96 -2.97
C ASP A 233 -3.26 -8.86 -1.75
N TYR A 234 -4.52 -9.21 -1.49
CA TYR A 234 -4.92 -9.95 -0.30
C TYR A 234 -4.17 -11.30 -0.17
N TYR A 235 -4.16 -12.09 -1.25
CA TYR A 235 -3.50 -13.39 -1.23
C TYR A 235 -1.98 -13.30 -1.43
N GLY A 236 -1.48 -12.20 -2.01
CA GLY A 236 -0.06 -11.87 -2.04
C GLY A 236 0.50 -11.33 -0.73
N MET A 237 -0.35 -11.09 0.29
CA MET A 237 0.03 -10.50 1.58
C MET A 237 0.81 -9.18 1.39
N SER A 238 0.30 -8.29 0.53
CA SER A 238 0.97 -7.02 0.25
C SER A 238 0.01 -5.87 0.01
N GLU A 239 0.44 -4.67 0.38
CA GLU A 239 -0.23 -3.39 0.12
C GLU A 239 0.78 -2.44 -0.53
N THR A 240 0.42 -1.85 -1.66
CA THR A 240 1.31 -0.95 -2.40
C THR A 240 0.59 0.33 -2.82
N ASN A 241 1.28 1.46 -2.75
CA ASN A 241 0.71 2.75 -3.19
C ASN A 241 0.51 2.83 -4.72
N GLU A 242 1.40 2.17 -5.46
CA GLU A 242 1.42 2.13 -6.92
C GLU A 242 1.33 0.68 -7.41
N ALA A 243 0.21 0.03 -7.11
CA ALA A 243 -0.06 -1.32 -7.57
C ALA A 243 0.00 -1.42 -9.10
N LYS A 244 0.70 -2.45 -9.58
CA LYS A 244 0.90 -2.74 -11.01
C LYS A 244 0.74 -4.24 -11.25
N GLY A 245 0.28 -4.59 -12.45
CA GLY A 245 0.16 -5.98 -12.87
C GLY A 245 -1.08 -6.68 -12.29
N LEU A 246 -0.90 -7.93 -11.89
CA LEU A 246 -1.96 -8.86 -11.52
C LEU A 246 -1.84 -9.21 -10.03
N ARG A 247 -2.97 -9.19 -9.30
CA ARG A 247 -3.04 -9.72 -7.93
C ARG A 247 -2.95 -11.24 -7.92
N HIS A 248 -2.64 -11.83 -6.77
CA HIS A 248 -2.73 -13.27 -6.59
C HIS A 248 -4.18 -13.76 -6.68
N VAL A 249 -4.39 -14.87 -7.38
CA VAL A 249 -5.71 -15.51 -7.54
C VAL A 249 -5.74 -16.89 -6.90
N ARG A 250 -6.92 -17.35 -6.52
CA ARG A 250 -7.13 -18.72 -6.01
C ARG A 250 -6.81 -19.76 -7.09
N THR A 251 -6.40 -20.96 -6.68
CA THR A 251 -6.14 -22.07 -7.61
C THR A 251 -7.43 -22.78 -7.99
N ASP A 252 -7.56 -23.18 -9.25
CA ASP A 252 -8.69 -24.00 -9.68
C ASP A 252 -8.60 -25.42 -9.10
N ASN A 253 -9.70 -25.92 -8.56
CA ASN A 253 -9.83 -27.26 -7.94
C ASN A 253 -9.62 -28.44 -8.92
N LYS A 254 -9.17 -28.21 -10.15
CA LYS A 254 -8.98 -29.22 -11.20
C LYS A 254 -7.64 -29.96 -11.13
N THR A 255 -6.73 -29.56 -10.24
CA THR A 255 -5.46 -30.28 -10.03
C THR A 255 -5.56 -31.15 -8.78
N PRO A 256 -5.47 -32.49 -8.88
CA PRO A 256 -5.57 -33.35 -7.72
C PRO A 256 -4.32 -33.23 -6.86
N SER A 257 -4.50 -32.68 -5.65
CA SER A 257 -3.82 -33.11 -4.42
C SER A 257 -2.32 -33.39 -4.55
N THR A 258 -1.52 -32.33 -4.66
CA THR A 258 -0.27 -32.36 -3.89
C THR A 258 -0.68 -32.08 -2.46
N THR A 259 -0.38 -33.00 -1.54
CA THR A 259 -0.68 -32.91 -0.11
C THR A 259 -0.46 -31.47 0.37
N ASN A 260 -1.44 -30.91 1.11
CA ASN A 260 -1.52 -29.56 1.67
C ASN A 260 -0.41 -29.30 2.72
N ILE A 261 0.85 -29.56 2.36
CA ILE A 261 2.03 -29.33 3.19
C ILE A 261 2.05 -27.82 3.48
N ASN A 262 1.90 -27.45 4.74
CA ASN A 262 1.90 -26.09 5.26
C ASN A 262 0.61 -25.26 5.03
N ALA A 263 -0.54 -25.87 4.78
CA ALA A 263 -1.81 -25.14 4.67
C ALA A 263 -2.12 -24.30 5.93
N ALA A 264 -2.02 -24.90 7.11
CA ALA A 264 -2.27 -24.23 8.39
C ALA A 264 -1.26 -23.09 8.65
N ASP A 265 0.01 -23.28 8.27
CA ASP A 265 1.03 -22.24 8.42
C ASP A 265 0.77 -21.06 7.47
N TRP A 266 0.34 -21.34 6.24
CA TRP A 266 -0.04 -20.31 5.29
C TRP A 266 -1.28 -19.54 5.75
N GLU A 267 -2.32 -20.23 6.22
CA GLU A 267 -3.52 -19.60 6.78
C GLU A 267 -3.17 -18.70 7.96
N LYS A 268 -2.38 -19.21 8.91
CA LYS A 268 -1.91 -18.45 10.06
C LYS A 268 -1.13 -17.21 9.63
N LYS A 269 -0.21 -17.35 8.67
CA LYS A 269 0.58 -16.23 8.15
C LYS A 269 -0.32 -15.16 7.51
N LEU A 270 -1.26 -15.57 6.66
CA LEU A 270 -2.23 -14.68 6.02
C LEU A 270 -3.06 -13.92 7.06
N ASP A 271 -3.61 -14.66 8.02
CA ASP A 271 -4.48 -14.12 9.06
C ASP A 271 -3.74 -13.17 10.00
N THR A 272 -2.52 -13.52 10.43
CA THR A 272 -1.67 -12.65 11.24
C THR A 272 -1.35 -11.35 10.48
N TYR A 273 -0.93 -11.46 9.21
CA TYR A 273 -0.58 -10.29 8.40
C TYR A 273 -1.75 -9.30 8.28
N TRP A 274 -2.95 -9.79 7.92
CA TRP A 274 -4.11 -8.92 7.79
C TRP A 274 -4.70 -8.48 9.13
N GLN A 275 -4.55 -9.28 10.19
CA GLN A 275 -4.93 -8.85 11.55
C GLN A 275 -4.06 -7.68 12.03
N GLU A 276 -2.75 -7.72 11.83
CA GLU A 276 -1.84 -6.62 12.13
C GLU A 276 -2.19 -5.37 11.32
N ARG A 277 -2.57 -5.54 10.04
CA ARG A 277 -2.99 -4.41 9.22
C ARG A 277 -4.32 -3.79 9.66
N LEU A 278 -5.25 -4.60 10.17
CA LEU A 278 -6.55 -4.15 10.66
C LEU A 278 -6.45 -3.36 11.98
N THR A 279 -5.51 -3.73 12.85
CA THR A 279 -5.24 -3.03 14.12
C THR A 279 -4.23 -1.89 13.97
N GLY A 280 -3.37 -1.97 12.95
CA GLY A 280 -2.36 -0.99 12.62
C GLY A 280 -2.88 0.25 11.88
N GLN A 281 -1.97 1.13 11.50
CA GLN A 281 -2.26 2.34 10.75
C GLN A 281 -1.86 2.17 9.28
N ASP A 282 -2.34 3.09 8.44
CA ASP A 282 -1.90 3.19 7.04
C ASP A 282 -0.36 3.29 6.95
N PRO A 283 0.32 2.38 6.21
CA PRO A 283 1.77 2.36 6.11
C PRO A 283 2.39 3.70 5.69
N MET A 284 1.73 4.46 4.80
CA MET A 284 2.24 5.76 4.38
C MET A 284 2.08 6.83 5.46
N VAL A 285 0.98 6.78 6.23
CA VAL A 285 0.75 7.71 7.34
C VAL A 285 1.78 7.49 8.44
N ILE A 286 2.16 6.24 8.73
CA ILE A 286 3.23 5.92 9.69
C ILE A 286 4.54 6.63 9.32
N LEU A 287 4.90 6.64 8.04
CA LEU A 287 6.12 7.30 7.55
C LEU A 287 6.10 8.83 7.71
N THR A 288 4.92 9.45 7.81
CA THR A 288 4.84 10.90 8.09
C THR A 288 5.31 11.26 9.49
N ALA A 289 5.26 10.29 10.43
CA ALA A 289 5.59 10.47 11.84
C ALA A 289 4.97 11.74 12.45
N LYS A 290 3.74 12.07 12.03
CA LYS A 290 3.08 13.35 12.35
C LYS A 290 3.06 13.63 13.85
N ASP A 291 2.67 12.65 14.66
CA ASP A 291 2.59 12.84 16.12
C ASP A 291 3.96 13.14 16.75
N LYS A 292 5.03 12.51 16.24
CA LYS A 292 6.41 12.77 16.69
C LYS A 292 6.85 14.19 16.34
N ILE A 293 6.53 14.64 15.13
CA ILE A 293 6.84 16.01 14.67
C ILE A 293 6.01 17.04 15.45
N ASP A 294 4.72 16.77 15.67
CA ASP A 294 3.83 17.68 16.39
C ASP A 294 4.22 17.81 17.87
N ALA A 295 4.65 16.71 18.50
CA ALA A 295 5.18 16.72 19.87
C ALA A 295 6.47 17.55 19.96
N ALA A 296 7.46 17.28 19.09
CA ALA A 296 8.70 18.05 19.06
C ALA A 296 8.47 19.54 18.72
N ALA A 297 7.52 19.82 17.82
CA ALA A 297 7.13 21.20 17.52
C ALA A 297 6.58 21.91 18.77
N ALA A 298 5.80 21.25 19.62
CA ALA A 298 5.28 21.88 20.83
C ALA A 298 6.40 22.30 21.80
N GLU A 299 7.45 21.49 21.92
CA GLU A 299 8.62 21.78 22.77
C GLU A 299 9.46 22.93 22.19
N VAL A 300 9.73 22.92 20.88
CA VAL A 300 10.61 23.91 20.24
C VAL A 300 9.89 25.24 19.97
N LEU A 301 8.56 25.27 19.95
CA LEU A 301 7.77 26.50 19.76
C LEU A 301 7.59 27.32 21.04
N GLU A 302 8.00 26.84 22.21
CA GLU A 302 7.87 27.57 23.48
C GLU A 302 8.49 28.99 23.42
N PRO A 303 9.68 29.23 22.84
CA PRO A 303 10.26 30.57 22.68
C PRO A 303 9.42 31.50 21.78
N HIS A 304 8.54 30.93 20.95
CA HIS A 304 7.62 31.68 20.08
C HIS A 304 6.29 32.01 20.77
N VAL A 305 6.17 31.76 22.08
CA VAL A 305 5.01 32.10 22.90
C VAL A 305 5.38 33.22 23.88
N ARG A 306 4.76 34.40 23.71
CA ARG A 306 4.98 35.55 24.59
C ARG A 306 4.03 35.49 25.78
N LYS A 307 4.55 35.27 26.98
CA LYS A 307 3.75 35.33 28.22
C LYS A 307 3.60 36.77 28.69
N ILE A 308 2.37 37.26 28.74
CA ILE A 308 2.02 38.66 29.03
C ILE A 308 1.12 38.69 30.27
N ARG A 309 1.43 39.55 31.24
CA ARG A 309 0.61 39.73 32.44
C ARG A 309 -0.62 40.58 32.09
N ASP A 310 -1.79 40.12 32.48
CA ASP A 310 -3.07 40.82 32.30
C ASP A 310 -3.72 41.10 33.65
N GLU A 311 -4.14 42.34 33.86
CA GLU A 311 -4.67 42.80 35.16
C GLU A 311 -6.02 42.17 35.52
N LYS A 312 -6.81 41.75 34.53
CA LYS A 312 -8.17 41.21 34.72
C LYS A 312 -8.21 39.68 34.67
N TYR A 313 -7.33 39.07 33.88
CA TYR A 313 -7.36 37.63 33.59
C TYR A 313 -6.06 36.89 34.00
N GLY A 314 -5.15 37.56 34.70
CA GLY A 314 -3.90 36.97 35.20
C GLY A 314 -2.83 36.88 34.12
N TRP A 315 -2.89 35.84 33.27
CA TRP A 315 -1.92 35.61 32.20
C TRP A 315 -2.59 35.51 30.84
N LYS A 316 -2.01 36.17 29.84
CA LYS A 316 -2.32 36.02 28.43
C LYS A 316 -1.08 35.56 27.66
N TYR A 317 -1.31 34.84 26.58
CA TYR A 317 -0.25 34.24 25.76
C TYR A 317 -0.37 34.78 24.34
N GLY A 318 0.68 35.45 23.87
CA GLY A 318 0.74 36.05 22.55
C GLY A 318 1.57 35.24 21.56
N CYS A 319 1.19 35.29 20.29
CA CYS A 319 2.00 34.75 19.21
C CYS A 319 3.32 35.55 19.08
N GLY A 320 4.46 34.87 19.00
CA GLY A 320 5.79 35.46 18.80
C GLY A 320 6.17 35.65 17.33
N ALA A 321 5.34 35.21 16.38
CA ALA A 321 5.61 35.38 14.97
C ALA A 321 5.74 36.86 14.57
N LYS A 322 6.67 37.14 13.66
CA LYS A 322 6.97 38.51 13.21
C LYS A 322 5.72 39.12 12.57
N GLY A 323 5.28 40.28 13.08
CA GLY A 323 4.06 40.96 12.60
C GLY A 323 2.73 40.37 13.12
N CYS A 324 2.75 39.32 13.94
CA CYS A 324 1.53 38.78 14.54
C CYS A 324 1.24 39.38 15.92
N THR A 325 -0.02 39.78 16.14
CA THR A 325 -0.48 40.43 17.39
C THR A 325 -1.55 39.62 18.12
N LYS A 326 -1.83 38.39 17.70
CA LYS A 326 -2.88 37.57 18.34
C LYS A 326 -2.50 37.16 19.76
N LEU A 327 -3.49 37.26 20.65
CA LEU A 327 -3.41 36.90 22.06
C LEU A 327 -4.45 35.83 22.39
N PHE A 328 -4.10 34.97 23.33
CA PHE A 328 -4.91 33.82 23.76
C PHE A 328 -4.86 33.67 25.28
N HIS A 329 -5.81 32.91 25.83
CA HIS A 329 -5.89 32.66 27.27
C HIS A 329 -5.03 31.49 27.76
N ALA A 330 -4.49 30.68 26.85
CA ALA A 330 -3.65 29.53 27.18
C ALA A 330 -2.60 29.29 26.06
N PRO A 331 -1.40 28.76 26.39
CA PRO A 331 -0.31 28.57 25.44
C PRO A 331 -0.65 27.55 24.33
N GLU A 332 -1.51 26.57 24.60
CA GLU A 332 -1.92 25.53 23.65
C GLU A 332 -2.63 26.14 22.43
N PHE A 333 -3.38 27.22 22.65
CA PHE A 333 -4.02 27.96 21.56
C PHE A 333 -3.01 28.73 20.71
N VAL A 334 -1.89 29.16 21.30
CA VAL A 334 -0.78 29.78 20.56
C VAL A 334 -0.09 28.74 19.68
N TYR A 335 0.20 27.54 20.20
CA TYR A 335 0.76 26.45 19.40
C TYR A 335 -0.14 26.07 18.23
N LYS A 336 -1.46 25.93 18.47
CA LYS A 336 -2.43 25.67 17.39
C LYS A 336 -2.48 26.81 16.37
N HIS A 337 -2.40 28.05 16.83
CA HIS A 337 -2.35 29.22 15.94
C HIS A 337 -1.08 29.27 15.10
N LEU A 338 0.10 29.00 15.68
CA LEU A 338 1.38 28.92 14.98
C LEU A 338 1.32 27.85 13.88
N ARG A 339 0.81 26.65 14.18
CA ARG A 339 0.66 25.57 13.17
C ARG A 339 -0.25 25.95 12.00
N LEU A 340 -1.33 26.69 12.24
CA LEU A 340 -2.34 26.99 11.22
C LEU A 340 -2.11 28.29 10.46
N LYS A 341 -1.46 29.27 11.07
CA LYS A 341 -1.29 30.63 10.51
C LYS A 341 0.16 31.01 10.29
N HIS A 342 1.10 30.27 10.87
CA HIS A 342 2.54 30.44 10.70
C HIS A 342 3.24 29.10 10.41
N PRO A 343 2.75 28.30 9.43
CA PRO A 343 3.32 26.99 9.14
C PRO A 343 4.81 27.07 8.77
N GLU A 344 5.28 28.18 8.24
CA GLU A 344 6.68 28.45 7.93
C GLU A 344 7.59 28.34 9.15
N ILE A 345 7.17 28.88 10.30
CA ILE A 345 7.94 28.81 11.56
C ILE A 345 8.01 27.36 12.02
N VAL A 346 6.89 26.64 11.96
CA VAL A 346 6.84 25.23 12.37
C VAL A 346 7.73 24.36 11.49
N LEU A 347 7.72 24.61 10.18
CA LEU A 347 8.58 23.90 9.23
C LEU A 347 10.07 24.18 9.50
N GLU A 348 10.43 25.43 9.75
CA GLU A 348 11.81 25.82 10.06
C GLU A 348 12.31 25.15 11.34
N VAL A 349 11.56 25.28 12.45
CA VAL A 349 12.00 24.72 13.74
C VAL A 349 11.98 23.18 13.78
N THR A 350 11.22 22.53 12.88
CA THR A 350 11.18 21.05 12.77
C THR A 350 12.00 20.51 11.61
N SER A 351 12.75 21.35 10.88
CA SER A 351 13.44 20.95 9.64
C SER A 351 14.44 19.80 9.88
N ASN A 352 15.33 19.93 10.88
CA ASN A 352 16.32 18.89 11.17
C ASN A 352 15.66 17.56 11.55
N LEU A 353 14.61 17.60 12.38
CA LEU A 353 13.87 16.40 12.76
C LEU A 353 13.21 15.72 11.56
N ARG A 354 12.71 16.49 10.59
CA ARG A 354 12.12 15.94 9.35
C ARG A 354 13.16 15.24 8.49
N GLU A 355 14.35 15.80 8.38
CA GLU A 355 15.48 15.16 7.68
C GLU A 355 15.95 13.89 8.40
N ASP A 356 15.99 13.90 9.73
CA ASP A 356 16.31 12.69 10.52
C ASP A 356 15.27 11.59 10.32
N ILE A 357 13.97 11.94 10.33
CA ILE A 357 12.88 11.01 10.05
C ILE A 357 12.98 10.49 8.61
N TYR A 358 13.31 11.34 7.64
CA TYR A 358 13.50 10.95 6.25
C TYR A 358 14.61 9.90 6.09
N SER A 359 15.77 10.13 6.70
CA SER A 359 16.87 9.17 6.70
C SER A 359 16.47 7.86 7.41
N GLN A 360 15.82 7.95 8.57
CA GLN A 360 15.34 6.77 9.32
C GLN A 360 14.34 5.93 8.51
N ASN A 361 13.38 6.58 7.85
CA ASN A 361 12.40 5.94 6.98
C ASN A 361 13.09 5.20 5.84
N TYR A 362 14.04 5.85 5.16
CA TYR A 362 14.80 5.23 4.09
C TYR A 362 15.60 4.00 4.59
N MET A 363 16.35 4.14 5.68
CA MET A 363 17.21 3.07 6.19
C MET A 363 16.41 1.85 6.63
N ARG A 364 15.22 2.07 7.19
CA ARG A 364 14.32 1.03 7.69
C ARG A 364 13.56 0.30 6.58
N TYR A 365 13.01 1.04 5.60
CA TYR A 365 12.03 0.48 4.66
C TYR A 365 12.58 0.21 3.26
N VAL A 366 13.81 0.62 2.94
CA VAL A 366 14.47 0.17 1.70
C VAL A 366 15.03 -1.23 1.91
N PRO A 367 14.58 -2.25 1.16
CA PRO A 367 15.12 -3.60 1.26
C PRO A 367 16.62 -3.61 0.97
N ALA A 368 17.38 -4.39 1.77
CA ALA A 368 18.80 -4.62 1.52
C ALA A 368 19.09 -5.25 0.15
N ILE A 369 18.06 -5.85 -0.48
CA ILE A 369 18.19 -6.59 -1.75
C ILE A 369 18.66 -5.74 -2.93
N PHE A 370 18.42 -4.43 -2.89
CA PHE A 370 18.90 -3.51 -3.90
C PHE A 370 20.42 -3.28 -3.85
N TYR A 371 21.07 -3.64 -2.74
CA TYR A 371 22.52 -3.43 -2.52
C TYR A 371 23.34 -4.72 -2.60
N PHE A 372 22.70 -5.86 -2.85
CA PHE A 372 23.40 -7.12 -3.12
C PHE A 372 23.80 -7.29 -4.59
N ASN A 373 23.23 -6.49 -5.51
CA ASN A 373 23.47 -6.55 -6.96
C ASN A 373 24.19 -5.29 -7.52
N LEU A 374 24.75 -4.46 -6.64
CA LEU A 374 25.61 -3.30 -6.96
C LEU A 374 27.02 -3.59 -6.46
#